data_AF-A0A9D4N5Y2-F1
#
_entry.id   AF-A0A9D4N5Y2-F1
#
_cell.length_a   1.000
_cell.length_b   1.000
_cell.length_c   1.000
_cell.angle_alpha   90.00
_cell.angle_beta   90.00
_cell.angle_gamma   90.00
#
_symmetry.space_group_name_H-M   'P 1'
#
loop_
_entity.id
_entity.type
_entity.pdbx_description
1 polymer ?
#
loop_
_entity_poly.entity_id
_entity_poly.type
_entity_poly.pdbx_seq_one_letter_code
_entity_poly.pdbx_strand_id
1 'polypeptide(L)' 'MRMVRAYLVDEEDWDLHLCCLAGAYRATPCKSTSLSPNMMVMGREIRQPADVMFRHVKDTHESD' A
#
# COMPACT_ATOMS: atom_id res chain seq x y z
N MET A 1 -10.48 3.29 -11.63
CA MET A 1 -10.26 4.62 -11.00
C MET A 1 -10.96 4.78 -9.63
N ARG A 2 -10.99 3.75 -8.76
CA ARG A 2 -11.58 3.92 -7.41
C ARG A 2 -10.62 4.57 -6.42
N MET A 3 -9.35 4.16 -6.41
CA MET A 3 -8.35 4.76 -5.51
C MET A 3 -8.08 6.24 -5.80
N VAL A 4 -7.97 6.62 -7.06
CA VAL A 4 -7.71 8.01 -7.46
C VAL A 4 -8.83 8.93 -6.97
N ARG A 5 -10.10 8.55 -7.22
CA ARG A 5 -11.28 9.28 -6.72
C ARG A 5 -11.43 9.28 -5.20
N ALA A 6 -10.89 8.31 -4.49
CA ALA A 6 -10.96 8.25 -3.04
C ALA A 6 -9.85 9.08 -2.37
N TYR A 7 -8.75 9.35 -3.10
CA TYR A 7 -7.59 10.04 -2.57
C TYR A 7 -7.56 11.53 -2.95
N LEU A 8 -8.08 11.88 -4.13
CA LEU A 8 -8.19 13.27 -4.57
C LEU A 8 -9.52 13.86 -4.12
N VAL A 9 -9.46 14.88 -3.28
CA VAL A 9 -10.64 15.65 -2.83
C VAL A 9 -10.98 16.74 -3.84
N ASP A 10 -9.94 17.40 -4.40
CA ASP A 10 -10.03 18.31 -5.54
C ASP A 10 -9.11 17.80 -6.67
N GLU A 11 -9.53 17.96 -7.93
CA GLU A 11 -8.81 17.43 -9.10
C GLU A 11 -7.56 18.26 -9.47
N GLU A 12 -7.29 19.38 -8.80
CA GLU A 12 -6.25 20.34 -9.20
C GLU A 12 -4.79 19.84 -9.02
N ASP A 13 -4.55 18.82 -8.18
CA ASP A 13 -3.19 18.34 -7.83
C ASP A 13 -2.99 16.84 -8.11
N TRP A 14 -3.73 16.28 -9.07
CA TRP A 14 -3.73 14.85 -9.35
C TRP A 14 -2.33 14.28 -9.69
N ASP A 15 -1.48 15.10 -10.30
CA ASP A 15 -0.13 14.75 -10.74
C ASP A 15 0.85 14.67 -9.57
N LEU A 16 0.76 15.58 -8.60
CA LEU A 16 1.54 15.56 -7.35
C LEU A 16 1.32 14.26 -6.56
N HIS A 17 0.14 13.68 -6.69
CA HIS A 17 -0.29 12.50 -5.97
C HIS A 17 -0.03 11.17 -6.71
N LEU A 18 0.43 11.21 -7.96
CA LEU A 18 0.65 10.01 -8.78
C LEU A 18 1.62 9.02 -8.15
N CYS A 19 2.71 9.50 -7.54
CA CYS A 19 3.70 8.64 -6.90
C CYS A 19 3.09 7.85 -5.74
N CYS A 20 2.29 8.51 -4.89
CA CYS A 20 1.59 7.87 -3.78
C CYS A 20 0.58 6.84 -4.28
N LEU A 21 -0.21 7.20 -5.29
CA LEU A 21 -1.21 6.31 -5.90
C LEU A 21 -0.57 5.10 -6.58
N ALA A 22 0.55 5.28 -7.28
CA ALA A 22 1.30 4.20 -7.90
C ALA A 22 1.89 3.25 -6.85
N GLY A 23 2.43 3.80 -5.75
CA GLY A 23 2.91 3.01 -4.61
C GLY A 23 1.80 2.18 -3.98
N ALA A 24 0.68 2.81 -3.63
CA ALA A 24 -0.48 2.14 -3.06
C ALA A 24 -1.03 1.06 -4.01
N TYR A 25 -1.08 1.32 -5.32
CA TYR A 25 -1.57 0.36 -6.30
C TYR A 25 -0.68 -0.87 -6.37
N ARG A 26 0.64 -0.67 -6.35
CA ARG A 26 1.60 -1.77 -6.38
C ARG A 26 1.62 -2.61 -5.11
N ALA A 27 1.21 -2.03 -3.99
CA ALA A 27 1.16 -2.68 -2.68
C ALA A 27 -0.20 -3.33 -2.36
N THR A 28 -1.26 -3.01 -3.11
CA THR A 28 -2.60 -3.52 -2.82
C THR A 28 -2.86 -4.82 -3.59
N PRO A 29 -3.29 -5.91 -2.93
CA PRO A 29 -3.66 -7.15 -3.61
C PRO A 29 -4.81 -6.95 -4.60
N CYS A 30 -4.67 -7.53 -5.80
CA CYS A 30 -5.75 -7.56 -6.77
C CYS A 30 -6.82 -8.59 -6.40
N LYS A 31 -8.11 -8.28 -6.60
CA LYS A 31 -9.21 -9.18 -6.24
C LYS A 31 -9.18 -10.53 -6.98
N SER A 32 -8.71 -10.57 -8.23
CA SER A 32 -8.70 -11.81 -9.03
C SER A 32 -7.56 -12.74 -8.70
N THR A 33 -6.38 -12.20 -8.38
CA THR A 33 -5.17 -12.99 -8.14
C THR A 33 -4.81 -13.09 -6.68
N SER A 34 -5.43 -12.29 -5.80
CA SER A 34 -5.07 -12.10 -4.38
C SER A 34 -3.61 -11.69 -4.13
N LEU A 35 -2.88 -11.31 -5.18
CA LEU A 35 -1.48 -10.90 -5.11
C LEU A 35 -1.35 -9.42 -5.46
N SER A 36 -0.43 -8.74 -4.78
CA SER A 36 -0.05 -7.38 -5.14
C SER A 36 0.89 -7.41 -6.37
N PRO A 37 0.95 -6.32 -7.14
CA PRO A 37 1.96 -6.18 -8.20
C PRO A 37 3.40 -6.31 -7.69
N ASN A 38 3.73 -5.80 -6.50
CA ASN A 38 5.06 -5.97 -5.90
C ASN A 38 5.40 -7.45 -5.69
N MET A 39 4.46 -8.22 -5.14
CA MET A 39 4.63 -9.65 -4.92
C MET A 39 4.81 -10.41 -6.25
N MET A 40 4.04 -10.08 -7.29
CA MET A 40 4.15 -10.75 -8.59
C MET A 40 5.47 -10.46 -9.31
N VAL A 41 5.99 -9.23 -9.22
CA VAL A 41 7.20 -8.82 -9.96
C VAL A 41 8.48 -9.18 -9.19
N MET A 42 8.47 -9.05 -7.87
CA MET A 42 9.68 -9.20 -7.05
C MET A 42 9.72 -10.51 -6.26
N GLY A 43 8.63 -11.28 -6.23
CA GLY A 43 8.49 -12.49 -5.41
C GLY A 43 8.44 -12.22 -3.90
N ARG A 44 8.33 -10.94 -3.49
CA ARG A 44 8.21 -10.51 -2.09
C ARG A 44 7.49 -9.17 -2.02
N GLU A 45 6.88 -8.90 -0.88
CA GLU A 45 6.41 -7.55 -0.59
C GLU A 45 7.58 -6.61 -0.28
N ILE A 46 7.50 -5.38 -0.81
CA ILE A 46 8.44 -4.32 -0.45
C ILE A 46 8.00 -3.66 0.85
N ARG A 47 8.97 -3.08 1.57
CA ARG A 47 8.68 -2.29 2.77
C ARG A 47 7.79 -1.12 2.40
N GLN A 48 6.59 -1.09 2.96
CA GLN A 48 5.60 -0.03 2.72
C GLN A 48 5.91 1.19 3.57
N PRO A 49 5.51 2.41 3.15
CA PRO A 49 5.58 3.59 3.99
C PRO A 49 4.88 3.40 5.34
N ALA A 50 3.78 2.64 5.35
CA ALA A 50 3.05 2.27 6.56
C ALA A 50 3.92 1.47 7.55
N ASP A 51 4.79 0.58 7.07
CA ASP A 51 5.68 -0.22 7.94
C ASP A 51 6.73 0.64 8.67
N VAL A 52 7.05 1.80 8.09
CA VAL A 52 7.99 2.76 8.67
C VAL A 52 7.29 3.68 9.66
N MET A 53 6.10 4.17 9.31
CA MET A 53 5.30 5.08 10.14
C MET A 53 4.66 4.36 11.33
N PHE A 54 4.16 3.15 11.11
CA PHE A 54 3.50 2.32 12.10
C PHE A 54 4.42 1.14 12.45
N ARG A 55 5.11 1.28 13.57
CA ARG A 55 5.94 0.20 14.11
C ARG A 55 5.03 -0.98 14.45
N HIS A 56 5.34 -2.16 13.93
CA HIS A 56 4.66 -3.41 14.29
C HIS A 56 4.73 -3.58 15.81
N VAL A 57 3.58 -3.44 16.48
CA VAL A 57 3.40 -3.96 17.83
C VAL A 57 3.49 -5.47 17.67
N LYS A 58 4.62 -6.05 18.06
CA LYS A 58 4.65 -7.50 18.28
C LYS A 58 3.86 -7.72 19.55
N ASP A 59 2.76 -8.45 19.47
CA ASP A 59 2.09 -8.98 20.65
C ASP A 59 3.07 -9.92 21.35
N THR A 60 3.79 -9.38 22.33
CA THR A 60 4.51 -10.18 23.32
C THR A 60 3.42 -10.83 24.17
N HIS A 61 2.93 -11.99 23.74
CA HIS A 61 2.33 -12.94 24.67
C HIS A 61 3.46 -13.51 25.52
N GLU A 62 3.87 -12.73 26.51
CA GLU A 62 4.62 -13.21 27.67
C GLU A 62 3.71 -14.22 28.35
N SER A 63 3.95 -15.50 28.06
CA SER A 63 3.35 -16.60 28.78
C SER A 63 4.28 -16.85 29.97
N ASP A 64 3.86 -16.36 31.13
CA ASP A 64 4.32 -16.84 32.44
C ASP A 64 3.36 -17.97 32.88
#